data_AF-A0A640SAE2-F1
#
_entry.id   AF-A0A640SAE2-F1
#
_cell.length_a   1.000
_cell.length_b   1.000
_cell.length_c   1.000
_cell.angle_alpha   90.00
_cell.angle_beta   90.00
_cell.angle_gamma   90.00
#
_symmetry.space_group_name_H-M   'P 1'
#
loop_
_entity.id
_entity.type
_entity.pdbx_description
1 polymer ?
#
loop_
_entity_poly.entity_id
_entity_poly.type
_entity_poly.pdbx_seq_one_letter_code
_entity_poly.pdbx_strand_id
1 'polypeptide(L)'
;MFSITVRDHLMVAHSFRGAVFGPAQRLHGATFIVDATFRRAELDADNIVVDIGLATQELGAVIGELNYRNLDDEPDFAGINTSTEALAKVIADRLADRIEAGNFGAGARELAGLSVTLHESHIAWATYERTL
;
A
#
# COMPACT_ATOMS: atom_id res chain seq x y z
N MET A 1 6.59 14.18 -15.64
CA MET A 1 6.17 12.97 -14.92
C MET A 1 4.66 13.04 -14.75
N PHE A 2 3.94 12.07 -15.28
CA PHE A 2 2.51 11.90 -15.06
C PHE A 2 2.27 10.95 -13.89
N SER A 3 1.14 11.12 -13.21
CA SER A 3 0.75 10.23 -12.12
C SER A 3 -0.76 10.08 -12.02
N ILE A 4 -1.20 8.91 -11.57
CA ILE A 4 -2.57 8.67 -11.13
C ILE A 4 -2.55 8.03 -9.75
N THR A 5 -3.51 8.39 -8.91
CA THR A 5 -3.71 7.79 -7.58
C THR A 5 -5.08 7.15 -7.52
N VAL A 6 -5.14 5.91 -7.07
CA VAL A 6 -6.38 5.23 -6.68
C VAL A 6 -6.38 5.03 -5.17
N ARG A 7 -7.59 4.97 -4.59
CA ARG A 7 -7.78 4.91 -3.14
C ARG A 7 -8.63 3.71 -2.75
N ASP A 8 -8.23 3.08 -1.67
CA ASP A 8 -9.00 2.09 -0.92
C ASP A 8 -8.86 2.35 0.60
N HIS A 9 -9.23 1.38 1.43
CA HIS A 9 -9.13 1.46 2.88
C HIS A 9 -8.90 0.09 3.51
N LEU A 10 -8.21 0.10 4.65
CA LEU A 10 -7.81 -1.09 5.40
C LEU A 10 -8.23 -0.93 6.87
N MET A 11 -8.97 -1.89 7.41
CA MET A 11 -9.37 -1.93 8.82
C MET A 11 -8.70 -3.11 9.51
N VAL A 12 -7.84 -2.85 10.49
CA VAL A 12 -7.04 -3.88 11.16
C VAL A 12 -6.94 -3.66 12.66
N ALA A 13 -6.52 -4.70 13.37
CA ALA A 13 -5.98 -4.60 14.71
C ALA A 13 -4.47 -4.91 14.72
N HIS A 14 -3.71 -4.30 15.63
CA HIS A 14 -2.29 -4.60 15.88
C HIS A 14 -1.81 -4.04 17.23
N SER A 15 -0.60 -4.39 17.64
CA SER A 15 0.12 -3.77 18.74
C SER A 15 1.60 -3.55 18.42
N PHE A 16 2.25 -2.64 19.14
CA PHE A 16 3.67 -2.35 18.94
C PHE A 16 4.55 -2.82 20.11
N ARG A 17 5.77 -3.23 19.77
CA ARG A 17 6.82 -3.58 20.73
C ARG A 17 7.79 -2.41 20.89
N GLY A 18 8.02 -2.00 22.14
CA GLY A 18 9.01 -0.99 22.50
C GLY A 18 8.41 0.18 23.29
N ALA A 19 9.09 0.62 24.34
CA ALA A 19 8.59 1.64 25.26
C ALA A 19 8.22 2.98 24.59
N VAL A 20 8.85 3.32 23.46
CA VAL A 20 8.58 4.54 22.68
C VAL A 20 7.13 4.63 22.20
N PHE A 21 6.47 3.49 21.98
CA PHE A 21 5.09 3.44 21.48
C PHE A 21 4.04 3.70 22.56
N GLY A 22 4.45 3.82 23.84
CA GLY A 22 3.57 4.20 24.94
C GLY A 22 2.27 3.36 24.96
N PRO A 23 1.07 3.98 24.87
CA PRO A 23 -0.20 3.25 24.89
C PRO A 23 -0.44 2.36 23.67
N ALA A 24 0.20 2.62 22.52
CA ALA A 24 0.07 1.81 21.30
C ALA A 24 0.77 0.44 21.42
N GLN A 25 1.43 0.17 22.55
CA GLN A 25 1.86 -1.18 22.92
C GLN A 25 0.69 -2.12 23.28
N ARG A 26 -0.50 -1.58 23.56
CA ARG A 26 -1.71 -2.40 23.72
C ARG A 26 -2.29 -2.74 22.36
N LEU A 27 -2.99 -3.87 22.26
CA LEU A 27 -3.81 -4.18 21.09
C LEU A 27 -4.84 -3.07 20.87
N HIS A 28 -4.81 -2.50 19.68
CA HIS A 28 -5.72 -1.46 19.22
C HIS A 28 -5.97 -1.68 17.72
N GLY A 29 -6.75 -0.80 17.10
CA GLY A 29 -7.00 -0.87 15.67
C GLY A 29 -6.88 0.48 14.99
N ALA A 30 -6.79 0.42 13.67
CA ALA A 30 -6.73 1.58 12.80
C ALA A 30 -7.57 1.33 11.54
N THR A 31 -8.20 2.40 11.06
CA THR A 31 -8.70 2.46 9.69
C THR A 31 -7.70 3.28 8.89
N PHE A 32 -6.92 2.61 8.04
CA PHE A 32 -6.05 3.30 7.11
C PHE A 32 -6.79 3.63 5.84
N ILE A 33 -6.78 4.89 5.42
CA ILE A 33 -7.06 5.21 4.02
C ILE A 33 -5.80 4.93 3.22
N VAL A 34 -5.89 4.15 2.14
CA VAL A 34 -4.74 3.71 1.37
C VAL A 34 -4.77 4.34 -0.01
N ASP A 35 -3.80 5.19 -0.30
CA ASP A 35 -3.55 5.76 -1.62
C ASP A 35 -2.42 5.03 -2.32
N ALA A 36 -2.64 4.51 -3.53
CA ALA A 36 -1.60 3.96 -4.39
C ALA A 36 -1.42 4.86 -5.62
N THR A 37 -0.24 5.48 -5.73
CA THR A 37 0.12 6.39 -6.82
C THR A 37 1.13 5.74 -7.77
N PHE A 38 0.74 5.60 -9.03
CA PHE A 38 1.57 5.08 -10.12
C PHE A 38 2.10 6.25 -10.97
N ARG A 39 3.36 6.18 -11.40
CA ARG A 39 4.02 7.29 -12.15
C ARG A 39 4.73 6.79 -13.40
N ARG A 40 4.65 7.54 -14.49
CA ARG A 40 5.45 7.34 -15.72
C ARG A 40 5.82 8.66 -16.40
N ALA A 41 6.89 8.65 -17.19
CA ALA A 41 7.42 9.86 -17.82
C ALA A 41 6.50 10.40 -18.93
N GLU A 42 5.99 9.50 -19.78
CA GLU A 42 5.13 9.76 -20.93
C GLU A 42 3.90 8.86 -20.83
N LEU A 43 2.75 9.25 -21.39
CA LEU A 43 1.54 8.41 -21.38
C LEU A 43 1.69 7.20 -22.32
N ASP A 44 0.93 6.13 -22.09
CA ASP A 44 0.94 4.95 -22.96
C ASP A 44 0.17 5.16 -24.28
N ALA A 45 0.02 4.08 -25.05
CA ALA A 45 -0.68 4.10 -26.34
C ALA A 45 -2.18 4.46 -26.24
N ASP A 46 -2.78 4.26 -25.07
CA ASP A 46 -4.16 4.64 -24.77
C ASP A 46 -4.24 6.05 -24.14
N ASN A 47 -3.11 6.76 -24.07
CA ASN A 47 -2.95 8.09 -23.52
C ASN A 47 -3.29 8.17 -22.00
N ILE A 48 -2.91 7.14 -21.25
CA ILE A 48 -3.09 7.05 -19.78
C ILE A 48 -1.79 6.67 -19.05
N VAL A 49 -1.82 6.71 -17.71
CA VAL A 49 -0.69 6.29 -16.86
C VAL A 49 -0.67 4.77 -16.66
N VAL A 50 -1.83 4.23 -16.31
CA VAL A 50 -2.11 2.81 -16.08
C VAL A 50 -3.63 2.62 -16.18
N ASP A 51 -4.08 1.42 -16.55
CA ASP A 51 -5.50 1.05 -16.50
C ASP A 51 -6.02 1.16 -15.05
N ILE A 52 -6.97 2.07 -14.81
CA ILE A 52 -7.54 2.31 -13.48
C ILE A 52 -8.36 1.11 -12.98
N GLY A 53 -9.02 0.37 -13.89
CA GLY A 53 -9.74 -0.85 -13.56
C GLY A 53 -8.81 -1.90 -12.95
N LEU A 54 -7.69 -2.18 -13.62
CA LEU A 54 -6.67 -3.09 -13.09
C LEU A 54 -6.00 -2.52 -11.83
N ALA A 55 -5.69 -1.23 -11.79
CA ALA A 55 -5.05 -0.62 -10.63
C ALA A 55 -5.90 -0.71 -9.35
N THR A 56 -7.21 -0.44 -9.46
CA THR A 56 -8.16 -0.59 -8.36
C THR A 56 -8.38 -2.06 -7.98
N GLN A 57 -8.49 -2.96 -8.94
CA GLN A 57 -8.64 -4.39 -8.68
C GLN A 57 -7.43 -4.96 -7.93
N GLU A 58 -6.22 -4.68 -8.39
CA GLU A 58 -5.00 -5.23 -7.79
C GLU A 58 -4.69 -4.58 -6.45
N LEU A 59 -4.98 -3.27 -6.26
CA LEU A 59 -4.96 -2.66 -4.93
C LEU A 59 -5.95 -3.35 -4.00
N GLY A 60 -7.20 -3.53 -4.42
CA GLY A 60 -8.22 -4.21 -3.62
C GLY A 60 -7.83 -5.66 -3.26
N ALA A 61 -7.16 -6.38 -4.17
CA ALA A 61 -6.65 -7.71 -3.90
C ALA A 61 -5.56 -7.70 -2.81
N VAL A 62 -4.59 -6.78 -2.88
CA VAL A 62 -3.55 -6.62 -1.86
C VAL A 62 -4.16 -6.22 -0.51
N ILE A 63 -5.11 -5.28 -0.50
CA ILE A 63 -5.81 -4.86 0.71
C ILE A 63 -6.63 -6.02 1.30
N GLY A 64 -7.29 -6.82 0.47
CA GLY A 64 -8.07 -7.98 0.90
C GLY A 64 -7.25 -9.06 1.62
N GLU A 65 -5.94 -9.13 1.37
CA GLU A 65 -5.03 -10.02 2.11
C GLU A 65 -4.78 -9.56 3.55
N LEU A 66 -5.05 -8.30 3.88
CA LEU A 66 -4.77 -7.68 5.17
C LEU A 66 -6.03 -7.25 5.92
N ASN A 67 -7.13 -7.01 5.21
CA ASN A 67 -8.33 -6.38 5.77
C ASN A 67 -9.07 -7.28 6.76
N TYR A 68 -9.63 -6.65 7.80
CA TYR A 68 -10.35 -7.30 8.91
C TYR A 68 -9.53 -8.37 9.66
N ARG A 69 -8.23 -8.15 9.82
CA ARG A 69 -7.31 -9.05 10.52
C ARG A 69 -6.63 -8.39 11.71
N ASN A 70 -6.16 -9.23 12.63
CA ASN A 70 -5.17 -8.84 13.63
C ASN A 70 -3.78 -9.12 13.06
N LEU A 71 -3.00 -8.07 12.78
CA LEU A 71 -1.69 -8.21 12.15
C LEU A 71 -0.65 -8.84 13.07
N ASP A 72 -0.89 -8.83 14.39
CA ASP A 72 -0.03 -9.53 15.36
C ASP A 72 -0.06 -11.06 15.17
N ASP A 73 -1.15 -11.60 14.59
CA ASP A 73 -1.36 -13.03 14.36
C ASP A 73 -0.91 -13.48 12.95
N GLU A 74 -0.57 -12.55 12.06
CA GLU A 74 -0.18 -12.85 10.69
C GLU A 74 1.30 -13.29 10.64
N PRO A 75 1.62 -14.51 10.15
CA PRO A 75 2.99 -15.01 10.11
C PRO A 75 3.97 -14.12 9.33
N ASP A 76 3.48 -13.44 8.28
CA ASP A 76 4.26 -12.51 7.45
C ASP A 76 4.81 -11.32 8.26
N PHE A 77 4.20 -11.00 9.40
CA PHE A 77 4.59 -9.87 10.26
C PHE A 77 5.24 -10.31 11.58
N ALA A 78 5.59 -11.59 11.71
CA ALA A 78 6.20 -12.12 12.93
C ALA A 78 7.50 -11.37 13.29
N GLY A 79 7.46 -10.66 14.42
CA GLY A 79 8.60 -9.90 14.94
C GLY A 79 8.77 -8.49 14.35
N ILE A 80 7.84 -8.04 13.50
CA ILE A 80 7.83 -6.72 12.87
C ILE A 80 6.79 -5.85 13.56
N ASN A 81 7.15 -4.60 13.89
CA ASN A 81 6.14 -3.60 14.26
C ASN A 81 5.44 -3.13 12.98
N THR A 82 4.16 -3.45 12.83
CA THR A 82 3.34 -3.09 11.66
C THR A 82 2.91 -1.62 11.69
N SER A 83 3.89 -0.71 11.76
CA SER A 83 3.63 0.73 11.73
C SER A 83 3.07 1.16 10.38
N THR A 84 2.52 2.37 10.33
CA THR A 84 1.93 2.96 9.12
C THR A 84 2.94 3.01 7.97
N GLU A 85 4.20 3.36 8.24
CA GLU A 85 5.30 3.34 7.28
C GLU A 85 5.62 1.92 6.79
N ALA A 86 5.71 0.96 7.73
CA ALA A 86 6.03 -0.42 7.41
C ALA A 86 4.96 -1.06 6.51
N LEU A 87 3.68 -0.81 6.82
CA LEU A 87 2.55 -1.29 6.01
C LEU A 87 2.48 -0.60 4.65
N ALA A 88 2.79 0.70 4.55
CA ALA A 88 2.90 1.38 3.27
C ALA A 88 3.93 0.71 2.36
N LYS A 89 5.10 0.31 2.92
CA LYS A 89 6.10 -0.46 2.19
C LYS A 89 5.58 -1.84 1.76
N VAL A 90 4.95 -2.60 2.66
CA VAL A 90 4.42 -3.93 2.36
C VAL A 90 3.43 -3.88 1.19
N ILE A 91 2.49 -2.93 1.21
CA ILE A 91 1.50 -2.78 0.14
C ILE A 91 2.18 -2.35 -1.16
N ALA A 92 3.14 -1.43 -1.12
CA ALA A 92 3.90 -1.02 -2.30
C ALA A 92 4.69 -2.18 -2.91
N ASP A 93 5.33 -3.00 -2.07
CA ASP A 93 6.11 -4.14 -2.54
C ASP A 93 5.20 -5.20 -3.20
N ARG A 94 4.07 -5.55 -2.57
CA ARG A 94 3.09 -6.49 -3.16
C ARG A 94 2.51 -5.98 -4.49
N LEU A 95 2.27 -4.67 -4.61
CA LEU A 95 1.82 -4.06 -5.87
C LEU A 95 2.91 -4.10 -6.94
N ALA A 96 4.17 -3.84 -6.58
CA ALA A 96 5.30 -3.93 -7.50
C ALA A 96 5.45 -5.37 -8.04
N ASP A 97 5.37 -6.38 -7.18
CA ASP A 97 5.44 -7.79 -7.59
C ASP A 97 4.32 -8.14 -8.60
N ARG A 98 3.11 -7.60 -8.39
CA ARG A 98 1.97 -7.78 -9.32
C ARG A 98 2.16 -7.05 -10.65
N ILE A 99 2.82 -5.89 -10.66
CA ILE A 99 3.21 -5.19 -11.89
C ILE A 99 4.23 -6.02 -12.67
N GLU A 100 5.27 -6.54 -12.00
CA GLU A 100 6.29 -7.40 -12.62
C GLU A 100 5.67 -8.68 -13.21
N ALA A 101 4.74 -9.29 -12.48
CA ALA A 101 3.95 -10.45 -12.91
C ALA A 101 3.02 -10.16 -14.11
N GLY A 102 2.78 -8.87 -14.43
CA GLY A 102 1.97 -8.45 -15.57
C GLY A 102 0.48 -8.29 -15.29
N ASN A 103 0.06 -8.31 -14.02
CA ASN A 103 -1.35 -8.20 -13.63
C ASN A 103 -1.95 -6.83 -13.97
N PHE A 104 -1.11 -5.81 -14.16
CA PHE A 104 -1.50 -4.45 -14.53
C PHE A 104 -1.52 -4.21 -16.05
N GLY A 105 -1.41 -5.28 -16.85
CA GLY A 105 -1.29 -5.19 -18.31
C GLY A 105 0.14 -4.86 -18.77
N ALA A 106 0.39 -5.06 -20.07
CA ALA A 106 1.74 -4.97 -20.63
C ALA A 106 2.37 -3.57 -20.49
N GLY A 107 1.56 -2.51 -20.60
CA GLY A 107 2.01 -1.12 -20.52
C GLY A 107 2.48 -0.68 -19.13
N ALA A 108 2.11 -1.40 -18.07
CA ALA A 108 2.49 -1.06 -16.70
C ALA A 108 3.95 -1.36 -16.37
N ARG A 109 4.65 -2.15 -17.20
CA ARG A 109 6.09 -2.42 -17.04
C ARG A 109 6.97 -1.20 -17.32
N GLU A 110 6.40 -0.16 -17.92
CA GLU A 110 7.09 1.11 -18.21
C GLU A 110 6.84 2.18 -17.12
N LEU A 111 6.14 1.82 -16.04
CA LEU A 111 6.00 2.70 -14.89
C LEU A 111 7.38 2.97 -14.28
N ALA A 112 7.65 4.23 -13.96
CA ALA A 112 8.90 4.67 -13.37
C ALA A 112 8.92 4.52 -11.83
N GLY A 113 7.74 4.44 -11.20
CA GLY A 113 7.67 4.32 -9.76
C GLY A 113 6.27 4.22 -9.19
N LEU A 114 6.24 3.81 -7.93
CA LEU A 114 5.07 3.59 -7.12
C LEU A 114 5.26 4.30 -5.77
N SER A 115 4.19 4.93 -5.29
CA SER A 115 4.10 5.41 -3.91
C SER A 115 2.83 4.89 -3.27
N VAL A 116 2.92 4.47 -2.02
CA VAL A 116 1.76 4.11 -1.20
C VAL A 116 1.72 5.00 0.03
N THR A 117 0.58 5.63 0.28
CA THR A 117 0.34 6.46 1.46
C THR A 117 -0.79 5.88 2.29
N LEU A 118 -0.56 5.67 3.59
CA LEU A 118 -1.55 5.23 4.55
C LEU A 118 -1.87 6.39 5.50
N HIS A 119 -3.15 6.78 5.54
CA HIS A 119 -3.65 7.76 6.50
C HIS A 119 -4.30 7.03 7.67
N GLU A 120 -3.62 6.97 8.81
CA GLU A 120 -4.15 6.31 10.01
C GLU A 120 -5.18 7.16 10.75
N SER A 121 -5.13 8.48 10.55
CA SER A 121 -6.07 9.44 11.11
C SER A 121 -6.05 10.75 10.32
N HIS A 122 -6.85 11.71 10.75
CA HIS A 122 -6.90 13.06 10.18
C HIS A 122 -5.64 13.90 10.44
N ILE A 123 -4.75 13.49 11.33
CA ILE A 123 -3.52 14.24 11.70
C ILE A 123 -2.23 13.47 11.44
N ALA A 124 -2.30 12.21 11.01
CA ALA A 124 -1.13 11.36 10.83
C ALA A 124 -1.31 10.44 9.61
N TRP A 125 -0.26 10.38 8.80
CA TRP A 125 -0.13 9.51 7.65
C TRP A 125 1.34 9.22 7.39
N ALA A 126 1.61 8.12 6.69
CA ALA A 126 2.95 7.75 6.24
C ALA A 126 2.94 7.39 4.76
N THR A 127 4.06 7.63 4.09
CA THR A 127 4.25 7.33 2.68
C THR A 127 5.52 6.51 2.49
N TYR A 128 5.45 5.48 1.66
CA TYR A 128 6.61 4.81 1.09
C TYR A 128 6.66 5.06 -0.43
N GLU A 129 7.85 5.28 -0.96
CA GLU A 129 8.10 5.47 -2.38
C GLU A 129 9.18 4.50 -2.86
N ARG A 130 8.98 3.91 -4.04
CA ARG A 130 9.96 3.06 -4.71
C ARG A 130 9.95 3.25 -6.22
N THR A 131 11.10 3.02 -6.83
CA THR A 131 11.21 2.81 -8.28
C THR A 131 10.67 1.42 -8.64
N LEU A 132 10.30 1.27 -9.90
CA LEU A 132 9.89 0.00 -10.53
C LEU A 132 10.88 -0.37 -11.63
#